data_AF-L9XGV4-F1
#
_entry.id   AF-L9XGV4-F1
#
_cell.length_a   1.000
_cell.length_b   1.000
_cell.length_c   1.000
_cell.angle_alpha   90.00
_cell.angle_beta   90.00
_cell.angle_gamma   90.00
#
_symmetry.space_group_name_H-M   'P 1'
#
loop_
_entity.id
_entity.type
_entity.pdbx_description
1 polymer ?
#
loop_
_entity_poly.entity_id
_entity_poly.type
_entity_poly.pdbx_seq_one_letter_code
_entity_poly.pdbx_strand_id
1 'polypeptide(L)'
;MTDDRSRWNEKYDDPEFELPDDPIPELERRIETLPDGRALDVATGTGRNALYLAERGYDVDAVDVSDEALERARKRATERNVDVDWIRADLEEFEPEPGTYDVITVSFFAALEHLPELKEALAPGGVLVYEHHLRSADDVEIGPSSDRYRYRSNDLLRACLDLTILHYEERVRTVTDGSAAVATVVARNSRGGAQSYPDPERNE
;
A
#
# COMPACT_ATOMS: atom_id res chain seq x y z
N MET A 1 10.77 -19.59 -13.10
CA MET A 1 9.99 -18.59 -12.37
C MET A 1 8.77 -19.34 -11.91
N THR A 2 8.58 -19.47 -10.59
CA THR A 2 7.35 -20.05 -10.06
C THR A 2 6.23 -19.08 -10.40
N ASP A 3 5.11 -19.58 -10.94
CA ASP A 3 3.93 -18.77 -11.22
C ASP A 3 3.46 -18.10 -9.91
N ASP A 4 3.68 -16.79 -9.79
CA ASP A 4 3.41 -16.04 -8.56
C ASP A 4 1.91 -16.10 -8.21
N ARG A 5 1.05 -16.18 -9.23
CA ARG A 5 -0.38 -16.47 -9.09
C ARG A 5 -0.63 -17.77 -8.35
N SER A 6 -0.11 -18.90 -8.85
CA SER A 6 -0.30 -20.22 -8.19
C SER A 6 0.18 -20.19 -6.74
N ARG A 7 1.34 -19.57 -6.48
CA ARG A 7 1.89 -19.46 -5.11
C ARG A 7 0.95 -18.69 -4.18
N TRP A 8 0.41 -17.56 -4.63
CA TRP A 8 -0.46 -16.73 -3.80
C TRP A 8 -1.88 -17.31 -3.68
N ASN A 9 -2.42 -17.92 -4.73
CA ASN A 9 -3.68 -18.66 -4.65
C ASN A 9 -3.58 -19.80 -3.63
N GLU A 10 -2.54 -20.62 -3.65
CA GLU A 10 -2.34 -21.69 -2.65
C GLU A 10 -2.30 -21.12 -1.23
N LYS A 11 -1.62 -19.98 -1.04
CA LYS A 11 -1.53 -19.33 0.27
C LYS A 11 -2.85 -18.73 0.74
N TYR A 12 -3.63 -18.13 -0.16
CA TYR A 12 -4.94 -17.55 0.12
C TYR A 12 -6.09 -18.56 0.05
N ASP A 13 -5.88 -19.79 -0.39
CA ASP A 13 -6.86 -20.89 -0.25
C ASP A 13 -6.85 -21.42 1.19
N ASP A 14 -5.69 -21.38 1.87
CA ASP A 14 -5.56 -21.79 3.27
C ASP A 14 -6.43 -20.93 4.20
N PRO A 15 -7.43 -21.51 4.89
CA PRO A 15 -8.30 -20.77 5.81
C PRO A 15 -7.56 -20.30 7.08
N GLU A 16 -6.42 -20.89 7.42
CA GLU A 16 -5.59 -20.45 8.56
C GLU A 16 -4.71 -19.24 8.20
N PHE A 17 -4.56 -18.93 6.90
CA PHE A 17 -3.83 -17.74 6.47
C PHE A 17 -4.69 -16.49 6.60
N GLU A 18 -4.51 -15.79 7.73
CA GLU A 18 -5.10 -14.49 8.01
C GLU A 18 -4.03 -13.39 7.99
N LEU A 19 -4.41 -12.22 7.46
CA LEU A 19 -3.61 -11.01 7.46
C LEU A 19 -4.29 -9.96 8.35
N PRO A 20 -3.54 -8.98 8.89
CA PRO A 20 -4.12 -7.89 9.65
C PRO A 20 -5.21 -7.15 8.88
N ASP A 21 -6.29 -6.83 9.58
CA ASP A 21 -7.44 -6.13 9.03
C ASP A 21 -7.28 -4.61 9.02
N ASP A 22 -6.44 -4.08 9.90
CA ASP A 22 -6.17 -2.66 10.00
C ASP A 22 -5.34 -2.18 8.78
N PRO A 23 -5.63 -0.96 8.26
CA PRO A 23 -4.84 -0.35 7.19
C PRO A 23 -3.40 -0.07 7.63
N ILE A 24 -2.57 0.43 6.71
CA ILE A 24 -1.28 1.02 7.08
C ILE A 24 -1.52 2.10 8.16
N PRO A 25 -0.82 2.08 9.32
CA PRO A 25 -1.09 3.04 10.39
C PRO A 25 -0.91 4.51 9.97
N GLU A 26 0.05 4.81 9.08
CA GLU A 26 0.21 6.16 8.52
C GLU A 26 -0.90 6.55 7.54
N LEU A 27 -1.56 5.59 6.88
CA LEU A 27 -2.74 5.87 6.05
C LEU A 27 -3.87 6.37 6.94
N GLU A 28 -4.20 5.60 7.98
CA GLU A 28 -5.27 5.95 8.92
C GLU A 28 -5.00 7.28 9.64
N ARG A 29 -3.77 7.49 10.11
CA ARG A 29 -3.39 8.75 10.79
C ARG A 29 -3.55 9.99 9.92
N ARG A 30 -3.47 9.85 8.60
CA ARG A 30 -3.38 10.99 7.66
C ARG A 30 -4.62 11.16 6.81
N ILE A 31 -5.59 10.26 6.89
CA ILE A 31 -6.73 10.20 5.99
C ILE A 31 -7.42 11.56 5.78
N GLU A 32 -7.60 12.35 6.83
CA GLU A 32 -8.21 13.69 6.81
C GLU A 32 -7.34 14.78 6.12
N THR A 33 -6.09 14.46 5.79
CA THR A 33 -5.12 15.37 5.17
C THR A 33 -4.64 14.89 3.80
N LEU A 34 -5.08 13.69 3.40
CA LEU A 34 -4.85 13.16 2.06
C LEU A 34 -5.80 13.86 1.07
N PRO A 35 -5.41 13.97 -0.21
CA PRO A 35 -6.33 14.44 -1.24
C PRO A 35 -7.46 13.44 -1.42
N ASP A 36 -8.70 13.92 -1.47
CA ASP A 36 -9.85 13.12 -1.86
C ASP A 36 -9.78 12.77 -3.35
N GLY A 37 -10.43 11.67 -3.75
CA GLY A 37 -10.58 11.31 -5.15
C GLY A 37 -10.33 9.84 -5.40
N ARG A 38 -9.47 9.52 -6.37
CA ARG A 38 -9.24 8.15 -6.82
C ARG A 38 -8.04 7.54 -6.11
N ALA A 39 -8.17 6.29 -5.67
CA ALA A 39 -7.10 5.56 -5.00
C ALA A 39 -6.74 4.25 -5.70
N LEU A 40 -5.47 3.86 -5.60
CA LEU A 40 -4.96 2.56 -6.06
C LEU A 40 -4.33 1.80 -4.88
N ASP A 41 -4.81 0.59 -4.58
CA ASP A 41 -4.16 -0.33 -3.63
C ASP A 41 -3.43 -1.44 -4.39
N VAL A 42 -2.10 -1.41 -4.31
CA VAL A 42 -1.19 -2.28 -5.06
C VAL A 42 -0.87 -3.54 -4.27
N ALA A 43 -1.04 -4.71 -4.90
CA ALA A 43 -0.94 -6.02 -4.25
C ALA A 43 -1.85 -6.04 -3.00
N THR A 44 -3.13 -5.77 -3.24
CA THR A 44 -4.13 -5.46 -2.21
C THR A 44 -4.40 -6.62 -1.24
N GLY A 45 -4.10 -7.86 -1.64
CA GLY A 45 -4.42 -9.06 -0.88
C GLY A 45 -5.91 -9.14 -0.58
N THR A 46 -6.27 -9.20 0.70
CA THR A 46 -7.68 -9.23 1.15
C THR A 46 -8.31 -7.84 1.29
N GLY A 47 -7.63 -6.78 0.85
CA GLY A 47 -8.25 -5.45 0.69
C GLY A 47 -8.15 -4.51 1.88
N ARG A 48 -7.24 -4.72 2.86
CA ARG A 48 -7.26 -3.92 4.11
C ARG A 48 -7.16 -2.40 3.90
N ASN A 49 -6.34 -1.94 2.94
CA ASN A 49 -6.25 -0.50 2.63
C ASN A 49 -7.36 -0.09 1.66
N ALA A 50 -7.63 -0.88 0.63
CA ALA A 50 -8.69 -0.62 -0.35
C ALA A 50 -10.06 -0.43 0.32
N LEU A 51 -10.44 -1.33 1.22
CA LEU A 51 -11.70 -1.26 1.98
C LEU A 51 -11.74 -0.02 2.88
N TYR A 52 -10.65 0.26 3.58
CA TYR A 52 -10.55 1.45 4.43
C TYR A 52 -10.72 2.74 3.62
N LEU A 53 -10.08 2.85 2.45
CA LEU A 53 -10.23 4.01 1.56
C LEU A 53 -11.65 4.13 1.02
N ALA A 54 -12.26 3.02 0.58
CA ALA A 54 -13.64 3.02 0.09
C ALA A 54 -14.65 3.44 1.18
N GLU A 55 -14.45 3.00 2.42
CA GLU A 55 -15.23 3.43 3.59
C GLU A 55 -15.13 4.95 3.84
N ARG A 56 -14.10 5.61 3.30
CA ARG A 56 -13.86 7.05 3.39
C ARG A 56 -14.24 7.82 2.12
N GLY A 57 -14.91 7.16 1.18
CA GLY A 57 -15.48 7.80 -0.01
C GLY A 57 -14.50 7.94 -1.18
N TYR A 58 -13.36 7.27 -1.14
CA TYR A 58 -12.46 7.19 -2.30
C TYR A 58 -13.07 6.27 -3.37
N ASP A 59 -12.81 6.59 -4.64
CA ASP A 59 -13.03 5.69 -5.77
C ASP A 59 -11.80 4.78 -5.91
N VAL A 60 -11.94 3.50 -5.56
CA VAL A 60 -10.78 2.62 -5.32
C VAL A 60 -10.64 1.57 -6.41
N ASP A 61 -9.47 1.57 -7.05
CA ASP A 61 -8.96 0.42 -7.80
C ASP A 61 -8.05 -0.41 -6.88
N ALA A 62 -8.23 -1.72 -6.85
CA ALA A 62 -7.44 -2.61 -6.01
C ALA A 62 -6.94 -3.81 -6.82
N VAL A 63 -5.62 -3.94 -6.95
CA VAL A 63 -4.98 -4.91 -7.84
C VAL A 63 -4.27 -6.00 -7.07
N ASP A 64 -4.51 -7.26 -7.44
CA ASP A 64 -3.75 -8.41 -6.95
C ASP A 64 -3.64 -9.49 -8.03
N VAL A 65 -2.60 -10.31 -7.95
CA VAL A 65 -2.39 -11.44 -8.86
C VAL A 65 -3.26 -12.64 -8.48
N SER A 66 -3.66 -12.74 -7.21
CA SER A 66 -4.39 -13.87 -6.64
C SER A 66 -5.90 -13.74 -6.80
N ASP A 67 -6.51 -14.73 -7.44
CA ASP A 67 -7.97 -14.82 -7.55
C ASP A 67 -8.61 -15.04 -6.16
N GLU A 68 -8.02 -15.90 -5.34
CA GLU A 68 -8.49 -16.23 -3.99
C GLU A 68 -8.46 -15.02 -3.05
N ALA A 69 -7.39 -14.22 -3.12
CA ALA A 69 -7.29 -12.98 -2.35
C ALA A 69 -8.42 -12.00 -2.72
N LEU A 70 -8.64 -11.80 -4.02
CA LEU A 70 -9.68 -10.90 -4.52
C LEU A 70 -11.10 -11.43 -4.25
N GLU A 71 -11.32 -12.74 -4.23
CA GLU A 71 -12.62 -13.31 -3.81
C GLU A 71 -12.90 -13.03 -2.34
N ARG A 72 -11.92 -13.26 -1.46
CA ARG A 72 -12.02 -12.88 -0.04
C ARG A 72 -12.26 -11.37 0.12
N ALA A 73 -11.54 -10.54 -0.63
CA ALA A 73 -11.68 -9.08 -0.57
C ALA A 73 -13.08 -8.62 -0.99
N ARG A 74 -13.65 -9.17 -2.08
CA ARG A 74 -15.02 -8.89 -2.55
C ARG A 74 -16.08 -9.25 -1.51
N LYS A 75 -15.91 -10.39 -0.83
CA LYS A 75 -16.82 -10.79 0.25
C LYS A 75 -16.80 -9.77 1.39
N ARG A 76 -15.60 -9.33 1.81
CA ARG A 76 -15.43 -8.32 2.85
C ARG A 76 -16.01 -6.95 2.45
N ALA A 77 -15.85 -6.57 1.18
CA ALA A 77 -16.47 -5.35 0.63
C ALA A 77 -18.01 -5.39 0.74
N THR A 78 -18.59 -6.54 0.40
CA THR A 78 -20.03 -6.79 0.52
C THR A 78 -20.50 -6.68 1.98
N GLU A 79 -19.76 -7.26 2.92
CA GLU A 79 -20.05 -7.20 4.36
C GLU A 79 -19.98 -5.77 4.90
N ARG A 80 -19.07 -4.94 4.36
CA ARG A 80 -18.86 -3.53 4.73
C ARG A 80 -19.74 -2.54 3.96
N ASN A 81 -20.48 -2.99 2.96
CA ASN A 81 -21.31 -2.17 2.06
C ASN A 81 -20.51 -1.07 1.34
N VAL A 82 -19.33 -1.43 0.84
CA VAL A 82 -18.48 -0.53 0.03
C VAL A 82 -18.23 -1.11 -1.36
N ASP A 83 -17.98 -0.23 -2.33
CA ASP A 83 -17.64 -0.59 -3.70
C ASP A 83 -16.15 -0.34 -3.94
N VAL A 84 -15.51 -1.26 -4.66
CA VAL A 84 -14.08 -1.26 -5.01
C VAL A 84 -13.96 -1.98 -6.36
N ASP A 85 -13.20 -1.41 -7.30
CA ASP A 85 -12.86 -2.08 -8.54
C ASP A 85 -11.72 -3.09 -8.31
N TRP A 86 -12.05 -4.38 -8.29
CA TRP A 86 -11.12 -5.47 -8.00
C TRP A 86 -10.49 -6.02 -9.28
N ILE A 87 -9.22 -5.68 -9.51
CA ILE A 87 -8.49 -5.96 -10.74
C ILE A 87 -7.56 -7.16 -10.54
N ARG A 88 -7.78 -8.25 -11.30
CA ARG A 88 -6.87 -9.41 -11.32
C ARG A 88 -5.78 -9.21 -12.36
N ALA A 89 -4.58 -8.81 -11.92
CA ALA A 89 -3.44 -8.60 -12.80
C ALA A 89 -2.12 -8.96 -12.11
N ASP A 90 -1.13 -9.35 -12.91
CA ASP A 90 0.25 -9.33 -12.47
C ASP A 90 0.73 -7.87 -12.49
N LEU A 91 1.48 -7.43 -11.47
CA LEU A 91 2.03 -6.07 -11.45
C LEU A 91 3.13 -5.86 -12.49
N GLU A 92 3.74 -6.94 -13.01
CA GLU A 92 4.60 -6.86 -14.21
C GLU A 92 3.82 -6.48 -15.48
N GLU A 93 2.51 -6.72 -15.52
CA GLU A 93 1.63 -6.46 -16.67
C GLU A 93 0.63 -5.32 -16.42
N PHE A 94 0.55 -4.82 -15.18
CA PHE A 94 -0.39 -3.77 -14.79
C PHE A 94 0.25 -2.39 -14.98
N GLU A 95 -0.28 -1.63 -15.93
CA GLU A 95 0.15 -0.27 -16.24
C GLU A 95 -0.92 0.72 -15.76
N PRO A 96 -0.79 1.30 -14.54
CA PRO A 96 -1.72 2.31 -14.07
C PRO A 96 -1.63 3.58 -14.94
N GLU A 97 -2.76 4.23 -15.18
CA GLU A 97 -2.81 5.43 -16.01
C GLU A 97 -2.03 6.59 -15.33
N PRO A 98 -1.12 7.28 -16.04
CA PRO A 98 -0.35 8.38 -15.50
C PRO A 98 -1.22 9.55 -15.00
N GLY A 99 -0.89 10.07 -13.82
CA GLY A 99 -1.55 11.27 -13.26
C GLY A 99 -2.98 11.06 -12.78
N THR A 100 -3.40 9.81 -12.55
CA THR A 100 -4.80 9.45 -12.29
C THR A 100 -5.14 9.33 -10.80
N TYR A 101 -4.19 8.93 -9.94
CA TYR A 101 -4.50 8.57 -8.55
C TYR A 101 -4.08 9.65 -7.55
N ASP A 102 -5.02 10.05 -6.70
CA ASP A 102 -4.81 10.97 -5.60
C ASP A 102 -4.12 10.28 -4.42
N VAL A 103 -4.38 8.98 -4.22
CA VAL A 103 -3.72 8.15 -3.20
C VAL A 103 -3.29 6.82 -3.79
N ILE A 104 -2.03 6.42 -3.56
CA ILE A 104 -1.55 5.08 -3.89
C ILE A 104 -1.05 4.41 -2.61
N THR A 105 -1.53 3.21 -2.31
CA THR A 105 -1.09 2.41 -1.18
C THR A 105 -0.34 1.17 -1.64
N VAL A 106 0.79 0.90 -0.98
CA VAL A 106 1.55 -0.34 -1.17
C VAL A 106 1.90 -0.89 0.20
N SER A 107 1.61 -2.16 0.47
CA SER A 107 1.89 -2.75 1.77
C SER A 107 2.43 -4.17 1.66
N PHE A 108 3.61 -4.42 2.24
CA PHE A 108 4.26 -5.75 2.29
C PHE A 108 4.52 -6.45 0.94
N PHE A 109 4.32 -5.75 -0.17
CA PHE A 109 4.78 -6.14 -1.51
C PHE A 109 6.10 -5.44 -1.85
N ALA A 110 7.03 -6.17 -2.48
CA ALA A 110 8.37 -5.66 -2.81
C ALA A 110 8.35 -4.96 -4.18
N ALA A 111 7.90 -3.71 -4.21
CA ALA A 111 7.54 -2.96 -5.41
C ALA A 111 8.60 -1.94 -5.88
N LEU A 112 9.84 -1.97 -5.38
CA LEU A 112 10.82 -0.92 -5.76
C LEU A 112 11.06 -0.86 -7.27
N GLU A 113 10.97 -1.99 -7.96
CA GLU A 113 11.14 -2.07 -9.42
C GLU A 113 9.96 -1.46 -10.19
N HIS A 114 8.75 -1.46 -9.62
CA HIS A 114 7.53 -0.87 -10.19
C HIS A 114 7.25 0.55 -9.69
N LEU A 115 8.09 1.04 -8.77
CA LEU A 115 7.88 2.34 -8.14
C LEU A 115 7.93 3.51 -9.14
N PRO A 116 8.75 3.51 -10.20
CA PRO A 116 8.70 4.55 -11.23
C PRO A 116 7.30 4.71 -11.84
N GLU A 117 6.67 3.62 -12.27
CA GLU A 117 5.35 3.61 -12.89
C GLU A 117 4.26 4.06 -11.90
N LEU A 118 4.33 3.58 -10.65
CA LEU A 118 3.42 4.01 -9.58
C LEU A 118 3.54 5.51 -9.30
N LYS A 119 4.75 6.09 -9.35
CA LYS A 119 4.93 7.53 -9.19
C LYS A 119 4.41 8.34 -10.36
N GLU A 120 4.53 7.82 -11.58
CA GLU A 120 3.94 8.45 -12.76
C GLU A 120 2.41 8.43 -12.70
N ALA A 121 1.82 7.39 -12.12
CA ALA A 121 0.39 7.25 -11.88
C ALA A 121 -0.18 8.22 -10.83
N LEU A 122 0.66 8.78 -9.95
CA LEU A 122 0.21 9.80 -8.99
C LEU A 122 -0.23 11.07 -9.72
N ALA A 123 -1.45 11.52 -9.45
CA ALA A 123 -1.91 12.85 -9.82
C ALA A 123 -0.98 13.94 -9.25
N PRO A 124 -0.93 15.15 -9.84
CA PRO A 124 -0.25 16.28 -9.23
C PRO A 124 -0.80 16.56 -7.82
N GLY A 125 0.05 16.49 -6.80
CA GLY A 125 -0.34 16.59 -5.39
C GLY A 125 -0.78 15.28 -4.74
N GLY A 126 -0.91 14.20 -5.52
CA GLY A 126 -1.23 12.86 -5.05
C GLY A 126 -0.18 12.31 -4.08
N VAL A 127 -0.58 11.34 -3.25
CA VAL A 127 0.23 10.83 -2.14
C VAL A 127 0.43 9.32 -2.25
N LEU A 128 1.69 8.89 -2.21
CA LEU A 128 2.09 7.52 -2.00
C LEU A 128 2.20 7.22 -0.50
N VAL A 129 1.55 6.16 -0.04
CA VAL A 129 1.72 5.58 1.29
C VAL A 129 2.27 4.16 1.14
N TYR A 130 3.53 3.94 1.55
CA TYR A 130 4.19 2.66 1.36
C TYR A 130 4.81 2.17 2.67
N GLU A 131 4.34 1.00 3.16
CA GLU A 131 4.94 0.24 4.26
C GLU A 131 5.52 -1.10 3.78
N HIS A 132 6.75 -1.43 4.18
CA HIS A 132 7.38 -2.71 3.83
C HIS A 132 8.25 -3.28 4.96
N HIS A 133 8.58 -4.56 4.88
CA HIS A 133 9.48 -5.22 5.82
C HIS A 133 10.89 -4.64 5.75
N LEU A 134 11.44 -4.33 6.91
CA LEU A 134 12.80 -3.81 7.08
C LEU A 134 13.74 -4.92 7.58
N ARG A 135 15.00 -4.86 7.18
CA ARG A 135 16.08 -5.64 7.77
C ARG A 135 16.41 -5.09 9.15
N SER A 136 16.40 -5.95 10.15
CA SER A 136 16.70 -5.58 11.52
C SER A 136 17.98 -6.28 11.97
N ALA A 137 18.80 -5.58 12.76
CA ALA A 137 19.90 -6.22 13.49
C ALA A 137 19.38 -6.93 14.75
N ASP A 138 18.25 -6.47 15.29
CA ASP A 138 17.54 -7.09 16.41
C ASP A 138 16.58 -8.16 15.89
N ASP A 139 16.39 -9.22 16.69
CA ASP A 139 15.43 -10.28 16.38
C ASP A 139 14.00 -9.73 16.33
N VAL A 140 13.26 -10.12 15.30
CA VAL A 140 11.83 -9.83 15.13
C VAL A 140 11.10 -11.13 14.82
N GLU A 141 9.91 -11.28 15.40
CA GLU A 141 9.13 -12.53 15.32
C GLU A 141 8.32 -12.63 14.02
N ILE A 142 7.95 -11.49 13.44
CA ILE A 142 7.03 -11.42 12.31
C ILE A 142 7.71 -10.83 11.06
N GLY A 143 7.45 -11.48 9.93
CA GLY A 143 7.89 -11.08 8.60
C GLY A 143 8.57 -12.22 7.84
N PRO A 144 9.15 -11.94 6.67
CA PRO A 144 9.80 -12.94 5.85
C PRO A 144 10.96 -13.60 6.60
N SER A 145 11.08 -14.93 6.45
CA SER A 145 12.18 -15.72 7.03
C SER A 145 13.55 -15.43 6.40
N SER A 146 13.58 -14.64 5.32
CA SER A 146 14.79 -14.27 4.59
C SER A 146 14.83 -12.77 4.27
N ASP A 147 16.04 -12.22 4.28
CA ASP A 147 16.40 -10.87 3.83
C ASP A 147 16.05 -10.57 2.37
N ARG A 148 15.72 -11.59 1.57
CA ARG A 148 15.32 -11.43 0.16
C ARG A 148 14.11 -10.49 0.01
N TYR A 149 13.19 -10.51 0.96
CA TYR A 149 11.95 -9.72 0.94
C TYR A 149 11.95 -8.63 2.02
N ARG A 150 13.15 -8.16 2.40
CA ARG A 150 13.33 -7.11 3.40
C ARG A 150 14.21 -6.01 2.81
N TYR A 151 13.73 -4.77 2.90
CA TYR A 151 14.49 -3.60 2.51
C TYR A 151 15.61 -3.30 3.50
N ARG A 152 16.73 -2.79 2.99
CA ARG A 152 17.80 -2.25 3.83
C ARG A 152 17.41 -0.86 4.32
N SER A 153 18.10 -0.40 5.35
CA SER A 153 17.91 0.96 5.85
C SER A 153 18.05 2.01 4.75
N ASN A 154 17.05 2.88 4.69
CA ASN A 154 16.85 3.97 3.76
C ASN A 154 16.67 3.56 2.29
N ASP A 155 16.48 2.28 1.95
CA ASP A 155 16.19 1.90 0.56
C ASP A 155 14.90 2.56 0.09
N LEU A 156 13.84 2.47 0.91
CA LEU A 156 12.54 3.06 0.61
C LEU A 156 12.60 4.60 0.59
N LEU A 157 13.33 5.22 1.53
CA LEU A 157 13.53 6.68 1.52
C LEU A 157 14.22 7.13 0.22
N ARG A 158 15.37 6.52 -0.10
CA ARG A 158 16.17 6.90 -1.28
C ARG A 158 15.38 6.72 -2.56
N ALA A 159 14.58 5.67 -2.63
CA ALA A 159 13.72 5.41 -3.76
C ALA A 159 12.62 6.46 -3.93
N CYS A 160 12.32 7.31 -2.94
CA CYS A 160 11.27 8.34 -2.99
C CYS A 160 11.78 9.79 -2.92
N LEU A 161 13.09 10.04 -2.98
CA LEU A 161 13.66 11.39 -2.82
C LEU A 161 13.35 12.36 -3.99
N ASP A 162 12.80 11.85 -5.08
CA ASP A 162 12.23 12.60 -6.20
C ASP A 162 10.80 13.13 -5.91
N LEU A 163 10.17 12.65 -4.83
CA LEU A 163 8.92 13.18 -4.28
C LEU A 163 9.19 14.06 -3.05
N THR A 164 8.19 14.79 -2.60
CA THR A 164 8.24 15.49 -1.31
C THR A 164 7.91 14.52 -0.18
N ILE A 165 8.88 14.21 0.66
CA ILE A 165 8.70 13.34 1.82
C ILE A 165 7.88 14.05 2.90
N LEU A 166 6.68 13.54 3.19
CA LEU A 166 5.82 14.00 4.27
C LEU A 166 6.12 13.28 5.59
N HIS A 167 6.53 12.02 5.48
CA HIS A 167 6.90 11.18 6.60
C HIS A 167 7.83 10.07 6.14
N TYR A 168 8.83 9.77 6.96
CA TYR A 168 9.64 8.58 6.83
C TYR A 168 9.96 8.05 8.23
N GLU A 169 9.76 6.76 8.44
CA GLU A 169 10.09 6.11 9.69
C GLU A 169 10.54 4.66 9.45
N GLU A 170 11.63 4.28 10.12
CA GLU A 170 12.04 2.90 10.30
C GLU A 170 11.83 2.55 11.77
N ARG A 171 11.02 1.54 12.07
CA ARG A 171 10.69 1.16 13.45
C ARG A 171 10.47 -0.33 13.59
N VAL A 172 10.65 -0.82 14.82
CA VAL A 172 10.04 -2.07 15.27
C VAL A 172 8.64 -1.74 15.77
N ARG A 173 7.62 -2.38 15.22
CA ARG A 173 6.25 -2.29 15.71
C ARG A 173 5.88 -3.55 16.48
N THR A 174 5.19 -3.37 17.60
CA THR A 174 4.48 -4.46 18.28
C THR A 174 3.13 -4.65 17.60
N VAL A 175 2.84 -5.87 17.20
CA VAL A 175 1.53 -6.34 16.74
C VAL A 175 1.03 -7.42 17.69
N THR A 176 -0.24 -7.83 17.59
CA THR A 176 -0.88 -8.76 18.52
C THR A 176 -0.05 -10.03 18.81
N ASP A 177 0.66 -10.54 17.79
CA ASP A 177 1.39 -11.80 17.86
C ASP A 177 2.92 -11.66 17.85
N GLY A 178 3.45 -10.46 18.16
CA GLY A 178 4.89 -10.25 18.32
C GLY A 178 5.40 -8.94 17.74
N SER A 179 6.65 -8.94 17.30
CA SER A 179 7.34 -7.75 16.78
C SER A 179 7.67 -7.87 15.29
N ALA A 180 7.56 -6.75 14.56
CA ALA A 180 7.96 -6.67 13.16
C ALA A 180 8.77 -5.38 12.90
N ALA A 181 9.90 -5.50 12.19
CA ALA A 181 10.63 -4.34 11.69
C ALA A 181 10.04 -3.87 10.35
N VAL A 182 9.69 -2.59 10.27
CA VAL A 182 9.05 -1.98 9.10
C VAL A 182 9.68 -0.64 8.75
N ALA A 183 9.68 -0.32 7.46
CA ALA A 183 9.92 1.02 6.94
C ALA A 183 8.60 1.55 6.38
N THR A 184 8.27 2.80 6.69
CA THR A 184 7.11 3.50 6.14
C THR A 184 7.54 4.81 5.51
N VAL A 185 7.05 5.09 4.30
CA VAL A 185 7.17 6.40 3.66
C VAL A 185 5.78 6.92 3.28
N VAL A 186 5.57 8.21 3.51
CA VAL A 186 4.45 8.98 2.95
C VAL A 186 5.06 10.09 2.12
N ALA A 187 4.79 10.11 0.83
CA ALA A 187 5.43 11.04 -0.10
C ALA A 187 4.42 11.62 -1.10
N ARG A 188 4.54 12.92 -1.36
CA ARG A 188 3.64 13.67 -2.25
C ARG A 188 4.29 13.93 -3.61
N ASN A 189 3.52 13.73 -4.69
CA ASN A 189 3.88 14.13 -6.04
C ASN A 189 3.77 15.66 -6.22
N SER A 190 4.70 16.38 -5.61
CA SER A 190 4.89 17.81 -5.85
C SER A 190 6.30 18.03 -6.38
N ARG A 191 6.43 18.83 -7.44
CA ARG A 191 7.72 19.15 -8.05
C ARG A 191 8.18 20.55 -7.63
N GLY A 192 9.46 20.69 -7.32
CA GLY A 192 10.08 21.96 -6.89
C GLY A 192 10.25 22.09 -5.38
N GLY A 193 10.83 23.21 -4.91
CA GLY A 193 11.11 23.46 -3.49
C GLY A 193 9.92 24.01 -2.67
N ALA A 194 8.69 23.93 -3.19
CA ALA A 194 7.50 24.49 -2.55
C ALA A 194 6.39 23.43 -2.45
N GLN A 195 5.67 23.43 -1.33
CA GLN A 195 4.63 22.45 -1.01
C GLN A 195 3.29 23.15 -0.79
N SER A 196 2.28 22.77 -1.56
CA SER A 196 0.88 23.13 -1.34
C SER A 196 0.21 22.10 -0.43
N TYR A 197 -0.67 22.54 0.47
CA TYR A 197 -1.48 21.70 1.36
C TYR A 197 -2.96 21.88 1.00
N PRO A 198 -3.81 20.85 1.14
CA PRO A 198 -5.26 21.01 1.06
C PRO A 198 -5.71 22.11 2.04
N ASP A 199 -6.66 22.92 1.60
CA ASP A 199 -7.21 24.00 2.43
C ASP A 199 -8.11 23.36 3.52
N PRO A 200 -7.76 23.50 4.82
CA PRO A 200 -8.51 22.85 5.90
C PRO A 200 -9.97 23.33 6.00
N GLU A 201 -10.34 24.42 5.32
CA GLU A 201 -11.69 25.00 5.34
C GLU A 201 -12.62 24.50 4.21
N ARG A 202 -12.18 23.61 3.31
CA ARG A 202 -13.03 23.11 2.19
C ARG A 202 -14.03 22.00 2.56
N ASN A 203 -14.08 21.57 3.82
CA ASN A 203 -15.01 20.55 4.33
C ASN A 203 -16.12 21.13 5.22
N GLU A 204 -16.61 22.34 4.91
CA GLU A 204 -17.86 22.92 5.46
C GLU A 204 -18.97 23.03 4.41
#